data_AF-A0A814JGJ2-F1
#
_entry.id   AF-A0A814JGJ2-F1
#
_cell.length_a   1.000
_cell.length_b   1.000
_cell.length_c   1.000
_cell.angle_alpha   90.00
_cell.angle_beta   90.00
_cell.angle_gamma   90.00
#
_symmetry.space_group_name_H-M   'P 1'
#
loop_
_entity.id
_entity.type
_entity.pdbx_description
1 polymer ?
#
loop_
_entity_poly.entity_id
_entity_poly.type
_entity_poly.pdbx_seq_one_letter_code
_entity_poly.pdbx_strand_id
1 'polypeptide(L)'
;PTIPGLILFEYVDLKSVNDWIEVFIFGVPVGILYTCLVIVQIVVIRFLFIGTLTVGVYSTQSFVYIRKWLFDRVLDIALHIIHTFYATLYMVPFLRTLGMKIGNRCEVSTAIGMVHSLVEIGDECFIADNVLLCDPYIRFGQMHLQRTTIGKRVFIGNTAIVPDGKQIPNECLIGCMSLVADGMQAKQSCLGSPAFILPNREQVAGDISENLTYQPNISVIVQRFCIDTVRVFLPRIVIVLEIGIATQIFEQLNESADFGYSLFLVPLLYFAILAIPSTLLCIALKWLLVGKYRTNYYPLWSWFVWLSDFVTVTFEQLAAGLLLEFLRGTFLIAPVLRCFGVRIGQYCYINTIEITEFDLINIGNQVVLDAGTELQTHLFEDRVMKMAEISIEDQANLAYSARMLPNTRLSTASKLGPLSLVIKGEVIPPQTSWQGIPIRHST
;
A
#
# COMPACT_ATOMS: atom_id res chain seq x y z
N PRO A 1 7.81 5.10 -20.28
CA PRO A 1 8.89 6.03 -19.86
C PRO A 1 10.26 5.38 -19.70
N THR A 2 10.35 4.07 -19.47
CA THR A 2 11.62 3.35 -19.25
C THR A 2 12.54 3.40 -20.48
N ILE A 3 12.00 3.11 -21.67
CA ILE A 3 12.79 3.07 -22.91
C ILE A 3 13.38 4.44 -23.30
N PRO A 4 12.62 5.56 -23.33
CA PRO A 4 13.20 6.87 -23.61
C PRO A 4 14.26 7.33 -22.58
N GLY A 5 14.11 6.93 -21.31
CA GLY A 5 15.11 7.23 -20.27
C GLY A 5 16.40 6.44 -20.45
N LEU A 6 16.29 5.17 -20.87
CA LEU A 6 17.44 4.33 -21.22
C LEU A 6 18.15 4.82 -22.49
N ILE A 7 17.40 5.29 -23.49
CA ILE A 7 17.95 5.92 -24.70
C ILE A 7 18.76 7.18 -24.35
N LEU A 8 18.45 7.89 -23.26
CA LEU A 8 19.23 9.05 -22.83
C LEU A 8 20.67 8.67 -22.45
N PHE A 9 20.87 7.50 -21.83
CA PHE A 9 22.20 6.98 -21.50
C PHE A 9 23.00 6.58 -22.74
N GLU A 10 22.33 6.26 -23.85
CA GLU A 10 22.99 5.85 -25.10
C GLU A 10 23.35 7.07 -25.98
N TYR A 11 22.59 8.16 -25.88
CA TYR A 11 22.75 9.34 -26.75
C TYR A 11 23.50 10.52 -26.11
N VAL A 12 23.64 10.56 -24.79
CA VAL A 12 24.31 11.66 -24.07
C VAL A 12 25.67 11.21 -23.54
N ASP A 13 26.58 10.90 -24.45
CA ASP A 13 27.98 10.62 -24.12
C ASP A 13 28.66 11.88 -23.55
N LEU A 14 28.88 11.90 -22.23
CA LEU A 14 29.70 12.90 -21.58
C LEU A 14 31.17 12.52 -21.78
N LYS A 15 31.70 12.78 -23.00
CA LYS A 15 33.07 12.47 -23.49
C LYS A 15 34.25 12.79 -22.54
N SER A 16 34.00 13.47 -21.43
CA SER A 16 34.98 13.84 -20.40
C SER A 16 34.90 13.01 -19.10
N VAL A 17 33.98 12.05 -18.97
CA VAL A 17 33.72 11.32 -17.72
C VAL A 17 33.64 9.81 -17.99
N ASN A 18 34.06 8.98 -17.03
CA ASN A 18 33.95 7.52 -17.11
C ASN A 18 32.47 7.08 -17.05
N ASP A 19 32.07 6.10 -17.87
CA ASP A 19 30.72 5.52 -18.00
C ASP A 19 30.07 5.19 -16.66
N TRP A 20 30.86 4.71 -15.69
CA TRP A 20 30.38 4.45 -14.32
C TRP A 20 29.86 5.70 -13.61
N ILE A 21 30.59 6.80 -13.74
CA ILE A 21 30.21 8.09 -13.13
C ILE A 21 29.01 8.66 -13.88
N GLU A 22 28.94 8.45 -15.20
CA GLU A 22 27.80 8.84 -16.01
C GLU A 22 26.50 8.19 -15.54
N VAL A 23 26.52 6.90 -15.18
CA VAL A 23 25.36 6.22 -14.56
C VAL A 23 24.88 6.95 -13.31
N PHE A 24 25.79 7.37 -12.43
CA PHE A 24 25.41 8.11 -11.22
C PHE A 24 24.89 9.52 -11.51
N ILE A 25 25.49 10.22 -12.47
CA ILE A 25 25.08 11.57 -12.88
C ILE A 25 23.66 11.56 -13.45
N PHE A 26 23.36 10.61 -14.35
CA PHE A 26 22.06 10.55 -15.02
C PHE A 26 21.01 9.72 -14.27
N GLY A 27 21.38 8.74 -13.45
CA GLY A 27 20.43 7.87 -12.77
C GLY A 27 19.46 8.62 -11.84
N VAL A 28 19.97 9.62 -11.11
CA VAL A 28 19.13 10.48 -10.25
C VAL A 28 18.10 11.29 -11.05
N PRO A 29 18.48 12.14 -12.02
CA PRO A 29 17.51 12.91 -12.78
C PRO A 29 16.59 12.02 -13.63
N VAL A 30 17.06 10.89 -14.15
CA VAL A 30 16.22 9.93 -14.90
C VAL A 30 15.18 9.30 -13.97
N GLY A 31 15.56 8.90 -12.75
CA GLY A 31 14.61 8.37 -11.76
C GLY A 31 13.51 9.37 -11.38
N ILE A 32 13.89 10.63 -11.17
CA ILE A 32 12.94 11.72 -10.88
C ILE A 32 12.03 11.97 -12.08
N LEU A 33 12.64 12.14 -13.27
CA LEU A 33 11.91 12.42 -14.51
C LEU A 33 10.94 11.28 -14.84
N TYR A 34 11.34 10.03 -14.63
CA TYR A 34 10.48 8.87 -14.82
C TYR A 34 9.19 8.97 -14.00
N THR A 35 9.31 9.22 -12.68
CA THR A 35 8.16 9.34 -11.79
C THR A 35 7.27 10.51 -12.19
N CYS A 36 7.85 11.68 -12.48
CA CYS A 36 7.12 12.85 -12.96
C CYS A 36 6.38 12.59 -14.29
N LEU A 37 7.03 11.91 -15.24
CA LEU A 37 6.43 11.56 -16.53
C LEU A 37 5.25 10.62 -16.38
N VAL A 38 5.33 9.62 -15.49
CA VAL A 38 4.20 8.72 -15.22
C VAL A 38 3.01 9.51 -14.65
N ILE A 39 3.24 10.40 -13.68
CA ILE A 39 2.18 11.26 -13.11
C ILE A 39 1.54 12.13 -14.20
N VAL A 40 2.35 12.81 -15.03
CA VAL A 40 1.86 13.65 -16.13
C VAL A 40 1.08 12.82 -17.15
N GLN A 41 1.55 11.63 -17.49
CA GLN A 41 0.86 10.72 -18.41
C GLN A 41 -0.53 10.35 -17.91
N ILE A 42 -0.70 10.05 -16.61
CA ILE A 42 -2.02 9.75 -16.04
C ILE A 42 -2.96 10.96 -16.23
N VAL A 43 -2.49 12.17 -15.90
CA VAL A 43 -3.28 13.39 -16.05
C VAL A 43 -3.66 13.63 -17.51
N VAL A 44 -2.72 13.51 -18.44
CA VAL A 44 -2.98 13.70 -19.88
C VAL A 44 -3.97 12.65 -20.39
N ILE A 45 -3.78 11.37 -20.06
CA ILE A 45 -4.67 10.27 -20.48
C ILE A 45 -6.08 10.48 -19.91
N ARG A 46 -6.19 10.93 -18.65
CA ARG A 46 -7.47 11.27 -18.02
C ARG A 46 -8.26 12.32 -18.82
N PHE A 47 -7.59 13.37 -19.28
CA PHE A 47 -8.22 14.46 -20.04
C PHE A 47 -8.53 14.08 -21.48
N LEU A 48 -7.63 13.35 -22.14
CA LEU A 48 -7.81 12.94 -23.53
C LEU A 48 -8.86 11.84 -23.69
N PHE A 49 -8.91 10.87 -22.77
CA PHE A 49 -9.72 9.67 -22.95
C PHE A 49 -11.03 9.70 -22.16
N ILE A 50 -11.09 9.90 -20.84
CA ILE A 50 -12.35 9.66 -20.09
C ILE A 50 -13.47 10.68 -20.35
N GLY A 51 -13.15 11.96 -20.64
CA GLY A 51 -14.16 13.02 -20.60
C GLY A 51 -14.87 13.13 -19.25
N THR A 52 -16.11 13.65 -19.22
CA THR A 52 -16.95 13.72 -18.01
C THR A 52 -17.95 12.56 -17.99
N LEU A 53 -17.85 11.69 -16.99
CA LEU A 53 -18.85 10.65 -16.73
C LEU A 53 -20.00 11.23 -15.90
N THR A 54 -21.23 10.92 -16.31
CA THR A 54 -22.46 11.33 -15.64
C THR A 54 -23.16 10.14 -14.99
N VAL A 55 -24.07 10.42 -14.06
CA VAL A 55 -24.95 9.40 -13.47
C VAL A 55 -25.80 8.77 -14.58
N GLY A 56 -25.91 7.45 -14.58
CA GLY A 56 -26.67 6.74 -15.61
C GLY A 56 -26.36 5.26 -15.68
N VAL A 57 -27.03 4.59 -16.62
CA VAL A 57 -26.81 3.17 -16.94
C VAL A 57 -26.21 3.09 -18.33
N TYR A 58 -25.05 2.45 -18.45
CA TYR A 58 -24.30 2.33 -19.69
C TYR A 58 -24.14 0.86 -20.05
N SER A 59 -24.31 0.50 -21.32
CA SER A 59 -24.00 -0.86 -21.77
C SER A 59 -22.48 -1.13 -21.67
N THR A 60 -22.09 -2.34 -21.29
CA THR A 60 -20.68 -2.77 -21.31
C THR A 60 -20.10 -2.86 -22.73
N GLN A 61 -20.95 -2.85 -23.76
CA GLN A 61 -20.54 -2.78 -25.16
C GLN A 61 -20.42 -1.32 -25.66
N SER A 62 -20.77 -0.34 -24.84
CA SER A 62 -20.70 1.06 -25.22
C SER A 62 -19.27 1.58 -25.23
N PHE A 63 -19.01 2.56 -26.10
CA PHE A 63 -17.73 3.26 -26.13
C PHE A 63 -17.41 3.95 -24.78
N VAL A 64 -18.43 4.41 -24.04
CA VAL A 64 -18.27 5.00 -22.71
C VAL A 64 -17.67 4.01 -21.73
N TYR A 65 -18.18 2.77 -21.71
CA TYR A 65 -17.67 1.71 -20.84
C TYR A 65 -16.23 1.34 -21.20
N ILE A 66 -15.94 1.08 -22.48
CA ILE A 66 -14.60 0.67 -22.94
C ILE A 66 -13.56 1.73 -22.57
N ARG A 67 -13.89 3.00 -22.76
CA ARG A 67 -13.04 4.15 -22.44
C ARG A 67 -12.78 4.30 -20.94
N LYS A 68 -13.80 4.09 -20.11
CA LYS A 68 -13.65 4.04 -18.64
C LYS A 68 -12.75 2.87 -18.24
N TRP A 69 -13.09 1.66 -18.68
CA TRP A 69 -12.36 0.44 -18.35
C TRP A 69 -10.88 0.54 -18.74
N LEU A 70 -10.59 1.05 -19.94
CA LEU A 70 -9.22 1.25 -20.39
C LEU A 70 -8.48 2.24 -19.49
N PHE A 71 -9.12 3.35 -19.12
CA PHE A 71 -8.53 4.29 -18.19
C PHE A 71 -8.28 3.66 -16.82
N ASP A 72 -9.23 2.90 -16.27
CA ASP A 72 -9.05 2.23 -14.98
C ASP A 72 -7.82 1.30 -15.04
N ARG A 73 -7.66 0.54 -16.13
CA ARG A 73 -6.47 -0.32 -16.33
C ARG A 73 -5.17 0.48 -16.42
N VAL A 74 -5.17 1.60 -17.14
CA VAL A 74 -3.99 2.48 -17.20
C VAL A 74 -3.69 3.07 -15.83
N LEU A 75 -4.71 3.49 -15.10
CA LEU A 75 -4.57 4.04 -13.76
C LEU A 75 -4.04 2.98 -12.79
N ASP A 76 -4.58 1.76 -12.80
CA ASP A 76 -4.12 0.64 -11.98
C ASP A 76 -2.62 0.37 -12.21
N ILE A 77 -2.20 0.27 -13.48
CA ILE A 77 -0.79 0.04 -13.85
C ILE A 77 0.08 1.21 -13.39
N ALA A 78 -0.35 2.43 -13.66
CA ALA A 78 0.43 3.61 -13.35
C ALA A 78 0.60 3.78 -11.84
N LEU A 79 -0.48 3.60 -11.08
CA LEU A 79 -0.47 3.65 -9.62
C LEU A 79 0.39 2.56 -8.99
N HIS A 80 0.48 1.36 -9.60
CA HIS A 80 1.45 0.35 -9.18
C HIS A 80 2.90 0.83 -9.39
N ILE A 81 3.18 1.52 -10.50
CA ILE A 81 4.51 2.09 -10.78
C ILE A 81 4.87 3.22 -9.81
N ILE A 82 3.91 4.07 -9.45
CA ILE A 82 4.10 5.19 -8.53
C ILE A 82 3.53 4.92 -7.14
N HIS A 83 3.60 3.67 -6.66
CA HIS A 83 3.07 3.29 -5.35
C HIS A 83 3.58 4.21 -4.21
N THR A 84 4.81 4.72 -4.36
CA THR A 84 5.45 5.66 -3.44
C THR A 84 4.76 7.02 -3.32
N PHE A 85 3.84 7.35 -4.24
CA PHE A 85 3.09 8.59 -4.28
C PHE A 85 1.87 8.58 -3.35
N TYR A 86 1.39 7.41 -2.96
CA TYR A 86 0.24 7.28 -2.07
C TYR A 86 0.55 7.70 -0.62
N ALA A 87 -0.49 8.11 0.11
CA ALA A 87 -0.40 8.60 1.49
C ALA A 87 0.54 9.81 1.67
N THR A 88 0.83 10.54 0.58
CA THR A 88 1.63 11.77 0.60
C THR A 88 0.75 13.01 0.53
N LEU A 89 1.31 14.17 0.87
CA LEU A 89 0.66 15.47 0.69
C LEU A 89 0.31 15.80 -0.78
N TYR A 90 0.88 15.07 -1.75
CA TYR A 90 0.66 15.28 -3.18
C TYR A 90 -0.62 14.61 -3.69
N MET A 91 -1.09 13.58 -2.99
CA MET A 91 -2.16 12.71 -3.49
C MET A 91 -3.49 13.44 -3.64
N VAL A 92 -3.90 14.22 -2.64
CA VAL A 92 -5.17 14.96 -2.69
C VAL A 92 -5.17 16.05 -3.78
N PRO A 93 -4.13 16.91 -3.91
CA PRO A 93 -4.00 17.80 -5.05
C PRO A 93 -4.07 17.08 -6.40
N PHE A 94 -3.39 15.94 -6.54
CA PHE A 94 -3.43 15.12 -7.75
C PHE A 94 -4.83 14.58 -8.05
N LEU A 95 -5.54 14.02 -7.08
CA LEU A 95 -6.92 13.55 -7.29
C LEU A 95 -7.88 14.69 -7.67
N ARG A 96 -7.67 15.89 -7.12
CA ARG A 96 -8.42 17.09 -7.52
C ARG A 96 -8.15 17.48 -8.98
N THR A 97 -6.91 17.36 -9.49
CA THR A 97 -6.64 17.61 -10.91
C THR A 97 -7.29 16.58 -11.83
N LEU A 98 -7.49 15.34 -11.36
CA LEU A 98 -8.27 14.31 -12.07
C LEU A 98 -9.80 14.56 -12.04
N GLY A 99 -10.24 15.61 -11.34
CA GLY A 99 -11.63 16.09 -11.30
C GLY A 99 -12.42 15.67 -10.07
N MET A 100 -11.79 15.10 -9.04
CA MET A 100 -12.47 14.76 -7.78
C MET A 100 -12.73 15.98 -6.91
N LYS A 101 -13.90 15.98 -6.25
CA LYS A 101 -14.22 16.96 -5.22
C LYS A 101 -13.83 16.42 -3.85
N ILE A 102 -12.67 16.83 -3.36
CA ILE A 102 -12.14 16.39 -2.06
C ILE A 102 -11.95 17.61 -1.16
N GLY A 103 -12.51 17.57 0.05
CA GLY A 103 -12.41 18.61 1.08
C GLY A 103 -10.98 18.82 1.58
N ASN A 104 -10.79 19.81 2.43
CA ASN A 104 -9.47 20.20 2.92
C ASN A 104 -8.93 19.22 3.95
N ARG A 105 -7.59 19.09 3.99
CA ARG A 105 -6.86 18.25 4.97
C ARG A 105 -7.27 16.78 4.95
N CYS A 106 -7.78 16.28 3.83
CA CYS A 106 -8.00 14.85 3.67
C CYS A 106 -6.69 14.10 3.52
N GLU A 107 -6.66 12.85 3.94
CA GLU A 107 -5.60 11.90 3.66
C GLU A 107 -6.17 10.80 2.79
N VAL A 108 -5.48 10.48 1.70
CA VAL A 108 -5.86 9.39 0.79
C VAL A 108 -4.62 8.56 0.53
N SER A 109 -4.67 7.30 0.95
CA SER A 109 -3.66 6.32 0.58
C SER A 109 -4.02 5.67 -0.76
N THR A 110 -4.14 4.35 -0.83
CA THR A 110 -4.48 3.61 -2.06
C THR A 110 -6.00 3.44 -2.21
N ALA A 111 -6.67 4.45 -2.80
CA ALA A 111 -8.07 4.33 -3.21
C ALA A 111 -8.18 3.88 -4.68
N ILE A 112 -8.95 2.82 -4.95
CA ILE A 112 -9.12 2.20 -6.27
C ILE A 112 -10.60 2.23 -6.73
N GLY A 113 -10.85 2.03 -8.03
CA GLY A 113 -12.21 1.98 -8.60
C GLY A 113 -12.90 3.35 -8.80
N MET A 114 -12.20 4.45 -8.54
CA MET A 114 -12.80 5.79 -8.45
C MET A 114 -13.35 6.34 -9.78
N VAL A 115 -14.63 6.71 -9.78
CA VAL A 115 -15.22 7.55 -10.83
C VAL A 115 -15.12 9.02 -10.42
N HIS A 116 -14.01 9.64 -10.77
CA HIS A 116 -13.59 10.97 -10.31
C HIS A 116 -14.70 12.04 -10.29
N SER A 117 -15.59 12.09 -11.29
CA SER A 117 -16.65 13.10 -11.40
C SER A 117 -17.89 12.85 -10.53
N LEU A 118 -18.03 11.66 -9.95
CA LEU A 118 -19.22 11.20 -9.21
C LEU A 118 -18.97 11.00 -7.72
N VAL A 119 -17.78 11.36 -7.22
CA VAL A 119 -17.42 11.26 -5.81
C VAL A 119 -17.22 12.65 -5.21
N GLU A 120 -17.83 12.87 -4.06
CA GLU A 120 -17.62 14.07 -3.24
C GLU A 120 -17.22 13.65 -1.83
N ILE A 121 -16.04 14.10 -1.39
CA ILE A 121 -15.47 13.79 -0.08
C ILE A 121 -15.40 15.08 0.73
N GLY A 122 -15.96 15.06 1.94
CA GLY A 122 -15.92 16.19 2.88
C GLY A 122 -14.53 16.48 3.44
N ASP A 123 -14.44 17.50 4.29
CA ASP A 123 -13.18 17.90 4.93
C ASP A 123 -12.68 16.84 5.92
N GLU A 124 -11.36 16.76 6.08
CA GLU A 124 -10.68 16.02 7.14
C GLU A 124 -10.92 14.50 7.13
N CYS A 125 -11.36 13.94 6.00
CA CYS A 125 -11.53 12.50 5.82
C CYS A 125 -10.18 11.77 5.74
N PHE A 126 -10.21 10.48 6.05
CA PHE A 126 -9.07 9.57 5.92
C PHE A 126 -9.52 8.33 5.15
N ILE A 127 -8.93 8.13 3.97
CA ILE A 127 -9.17 6.95 3.12
C ILE A 127 -7.91 6.10 3.16
N ALA A 128 -8.00 4.93 3.78
CA ALA A 128 -6.87 4.05 4.02
C ALA A 128 -6.53 3.19 2.78
N ASP A 129 -5.70 2.16 2.99
CA ASP A 129 -5.16 1.36 1.89
C ASP A 129 -6.18 0.43 1.24
N ASN A 130 -6.03 0.24 -0.06
CA ASN A 130 -6.79 -0.68 -0.89
C ASN A 130 -8.31 -0.50 -0.77
N VAL A 131 -8.77 0.73 -0.52
CA VAL A 131 -10.20 1.03 -0.42
C VAL A 131 -10.81 1.01 -1.81
N LEU A 132 -11.78 0.13 -2.03
CA LEU A 132 -12.58 0.14 -3.24
C LEU A 132 -13.63 1.25 -3.14
N LEU A 133 -13.31 2.40 -3.73
CA LEU A 133 -14.05 3.64 -3.52
C LEU A 133 -14.92 3.97 -4.74
N CYS A 134 -16.23 3.84 -4.55
CA CYS A 134 -17.25 4.20 -5.54
C CYS A 134 -17.12 3.43 -6.86
N ASP A 135 -16.76 2.15 -6.76
CA ASP A 135 -16.66 1.28 -7.92
C ASP A 135 -18.05 1.05 -8.55
N PRO A 136 -18.18 1.16 -9.89
CA PRO A 136 -19.47 0.98 -10.56
C PRO A 136 -20.04 -0.42 -10.35
N TYR A 137 -21.34 -0.49 -10.06
CA TYR A 137 -22.02 -1.77 -10.10
C TYR A 137 -22.20 -2.25 -11.55
N ILE A 138 -21.53 -3.35 -11.92
CA ILE A 138 -21.64 -3.96 -13.24
C ILE A 138 -22.39 -5.29 -13.13
N ARG A 139 -23.55 -5.38 -13.77
CA ARG A 139 -24.34 -6.62 -13.82
C ARG A 139 -25.13 -6.71 -15.11
N PHE A 140 -25.30 -7.93 -15.63
CA PHE A 140 -26.11 -8.20 -16.83
C PHE A 140 -25.75 -7.33 -18.05
N GLY A 141 -24.45 -7.04 -18.25
CA GLY A 141 -23.99 -6.21 -19.37
C GLY A 141 -24.29 -4.72 -19.23
N GLN A 142 -24.66 -4.27 -18.02
CA GLN A 142 -24.92 -2.87 -17.69
C GLN A 142 -23.98 -2.41 -16.57
N MET A 143 -23.35 -1.26 -16.79
CA MET A 143 -22.60 -0.50 -15.79
C MET A 143 -23.51 0.59 -15.24
N HIS A 144 -23.78 0.54 -13.94
CA HIS A 144 -24.51 1.57 -13.22
C HIS A 144 -23.52 2.56 -12.63
N LEU A 145 -23.79 3.84 -12.81
CA LEU A 145 -23.00 4.92 -12.24
C LEU A 145 -23.91 5.81 -11.40
N GLN A 146 -23.63 5.86 -10.10
CA GLN A 146 -24.32 6.70 -9.14
C GLN A 146 -23.35 7.66 -8.44
N ARG A 147 -23.89 8.75 -7.89
CA ARG A 147 -23.11 9.73 -7.13
C ARG A 147 -22.96 9.26 -5.69
N THR A 148 -21.73 9.24 -5.19
CA THR A 148 -21.41 8.93 -3.79
C THR A 148 -20.96 10.19 -3.07
N THR A 149 -21.50 10.41 -1.87
CA THR A 149 -21.13 11.55 -1.02
C THR A 149 -20.62 11.05 0.32
N ILE A 150 -19.43 11.48 0.70
CA ILE A 150 -18.78 11.16 1.97
C ILE A 150 -18.76 12.45 2.79
N GLY A 151 -19.31 12.39 4.00
CA GLY A 151 -19.35 13.51 4.94
C GLY A 151 -17.98 13.96 5.43
N LYS A 152 -17.95 14.85 6.40
CA LYS A 152 -16.71 15.36 7.03
C LYS A 152 -16.17 14.37 8.06
N ARG A 153 -14.85 14.30 8.21
CA ARG A 153 -14.14 13.45 9.19
C ARG A 153 -14.55 11.97 9.12
N VAL A 154 -14.88 11.48 7.93
CA VAL A 154 -15.13 10.05 7.73
C VAL A 154 -13.82 9.31 7.64
N PHE A 155 -13.75 8.16 8.32
CA PHE A 155 -12.64 7.22 8.23
C PHE A 155 -13.08 5.98 7.46
N ILE A 156 -12.32 5.58 6.43
CA ILE A 156 -12.57 4.36 5.67
C ILE A 156 -11.32 3.48 5.76
N GLY A 157 -11.44 2.35 6.46
CA GLY A 157 -10.33 1.46 6.79
C GLY A 157 -9.88 0.56 5.64
N ASN A 158 -8.74 -0.12 5.85
CA ASN A 158 -8.04 -0.86 4.80
C ASN A 158 -8.94 -1.92 4.15
N THR A 159 -8.97 -1.97 2.82
CA THR A 159 -9.76 -2.94 2.04
C THR A 159 -11.28 -2.82 2.26
N ALA A 160 -11.76 -1.69 2.80
CA ALA A 160 -13.18 -1.42 2.85
C ALA A 160 -13.75 -1.19 1.44
N ILE A 161 -15.02 -1.55 1.26
CA ILE A 161 -15.73 -1.42 -0.01
C ILE A 161 -16.85 -0.40 0.16
N VAL A 162 -16.78 0.65 -0.64
CA VAL A 162 -17.80 1.71 -0.74
C VAL A 162 -18.44 1.60 -2.12
N PRO A 163 -19.60 0.92 -2.25
CA PRO A 163 -20.34 0.90 -3.51
C PRO A 163 -20.71 2.30 -3.99
N ASP A 164 -20.95 2.46 -5.29
CA ASP A 164 -21.51 3.69 -5.82
C ASP A 164 -22.91 4.00 -5.25
N GLY A 165 -23.28 5.27 -5.20
CA GLY A 165 -24.59 5.71 -4.72
C GLY A 165 -24.74 5.81 -3.20
N LYS A 166 -23.68 5.50 -2.43
CA LYS A 166 -23.72 5.60 -0.96
C LYS A 166 -23.68 7.06 -0.49
N GLN A 167 -24.35 7.33 0.62
CA GLN A 167 -24.24 8.58 1.36
C GLN A 167 -23.74 8.27 2.75
N ILE A 168 -22.48 8.61 3.02
CA ILE A 168 -21.85 8.35 4.32
C ILE A 168 -21.95 9.63 5.16
N PRO A 169 -22.60 9.60 6.34
CA PRO A 169 -22.70 10.78 7.21
C PRO A 169 -21.35 11.23 7.79
N ASN A 170 -21.36 12.38 8.47
CA ASN A 170 -20.16 12.93 9.12
C ASN A 170 -19.67 12.03 10.27
N GLU A 171 -18.36 12.03 10.47
CA GLU A 171 -17.67 11.38 11.61
C GLU A 171 -17.91 9.86 11.69
N CYS A 172 -18.30 9.23 10.57
CA CYS A 172 -18.46 7.79 10.50
C CYS A 172 -17.13 7.06 10.33
N LEU A 173 -17.06 5.82 10.81
CA LEU A 173 -15.93 4.91 10.57
C LEU A 173 -16.42 3.65 9.87
N ILE A 174 -15.83 3.34 8.72
CA ILE A 174 -16.03 2.07 8.01
C ILE A 174 -14.80 1.20 8.32
N GLY A 175 -14.99 0.07 8.98
CA GLY A 175 -13.90 -0.80 9.40
C GLY A 175 -13.21 -1.50 8.23
N CYS A 176 -12.06 -2.12 8.52
CA CYS A 176 -11.31 -2.87 7.51
C CYS A 176 -12.16 -4.00 6.90
N MET A 177 -11.94 -4.30 5.61
CA MET A 177 -12.64 -5.38 4.89
C MET A 177 -14.18 -5.32 4.98
N SER A 178 -14.74 -4.14 5.20
CA SER A 178 -16.17 -3.96 5.50
C SER A 178 -16.92 -3.27 4.37
N LEU A 179 -18.21 -3.57 4.27
CA LEU A 179 -19.15 -2.78 3.48
C LEU A 179 -19.66 -1.58 4.28
N VAL A 180 -20.14 -0.57 3.57
CA VAL A 180 -20.89 0.53 4.19
C VAL A 180 -22.27 0.03 4.61
N ALA A 181 -22.56 0.08 5.91
CA ALA A 181 -23.87 -0.28 6.45
C ALA A 181 -24.97 0.67 5.94
N ASP A 182 -26.16 0.10 5.67
CA ASP A 182 -27.31 0.89 5.26
C ASP A 182 -27.92 1.66 6.44
N GLY A 183 -28.33 2.91 6.19
CA GLY A 183 -28.97 3.74 7.21
C GLY A 183 -28.04 4.19 8.35
N MET A 184 -26.71 4.15 8.15
CA MET A 184 -25.76 4.72 9.10
C MET A 184 -26.10 6.16 9.47
N GLN A 185 -25.91 6.50 10.74
CA GLN A 185 -26.03 7.85 11.27
C GLN A 185 -24.65 8.44 11.55
N ALA A 186 -24.60 9.77 11.72
CA ALA A 186 -23.35 10.46 12.07
C ALA A 186 -22.72 9.88 13.34
N LYS A 187 -21.38 9.83 13.38
CA LYS A 187 -20.57 9.27 14.48
C LYS A 187 -20.69 7.76 14.68
N GLN A 188 -21.46 7.04 13.87
CA GLN A 188 -21.51 5.59 13.94
C GLN A 188 -20.32 4.94 13.24
N SER A 189 -19.90 3.80 13.77
CA SER A 189 -18.88 2.96 13.17
C SER A 189 -19.52 1.65 12.69
N CYS A 190 -19.12 1.10 11.55
CA CYS A 190 -19.59 -0.20 11.09
C CYS A 190 -18.42 -1.13 10.73
N LEU A 191 -18.68 -2.43 10.77
CA LEU A 191 -17.75 -3.49 10.42
C LEU A 191 -18.49 -4.64 9.72
N GLY A 192 -17.82 -5.40 8.86
CA GLY A 192 -18.29 -6.66 8.34
C GLY A 192 -18.87 -6.64 6.93
N SER A 193 -19.14 -7.85 6.44
CA SER A 193 -19.80 -8.11 5.17
C SER A 193 -20.71 -9.34 5.35
N PRO A 194 -22.03 -9.16 5.62
CA PRO A 194 -22.75 -7.88 5.67
C PRO A 194 -22.33 -6.99 6.85
N ALA A 195 -22.42 -5.68 6.65
CA ALA A 195 -21.98 -4.71 7.66
C ALA A 195 -22.96 -4.60 8.83
N PHE A 196 -22.43 -4.48 10.04
CA PHE A 196 -23.17 -4.23 11.28
C PHE A 196 -22.55 -3.03 12.02
N ILE A 197 -23.37 -2.35 12.84
CA ILE A 197 -22.92 -1.18 13.60
C ILE A 197 -22.15 -1.64 14.84
N LEU A 198 -20.98 -1.04 15.05
CA LEU A 198 -20.18 -1.24 16.25
C LEU A 198 -20.76 -0.43 17.42
N PRO A 199 -20.93 -1.02 18.61
CA PRO A 199 -21.58 -0.36 19.73
C PRO A 199 -20.73 0.78 20.32
N ASN A 200 -19.40 0.61 20.37
CA ASN A 200 -18.48 1.59 20.93
C ASN A 200 -17.23 1.71 20.05
N ARG A 201 -16.77 2.95 19.87
CA ARG A 201 -15.46 3.26 19.30
C ARG A 201 -14.49 3.50 20.45
N GLU A 202 -13.32 2.86 20.40
CA GLU A 202 -12.28 3.10 21.41
C GLU A 202 -11.67 4.50 21.19
N GLN A 203 -12.04 5.44 22.05
CA GLN A 203 -11.40 6.76 22.08
C GLN A 203 -10.06 6.65 22.79
N VAL A 204 -9.02 7.29 22.24
CA VAL A 204 -7.72 7.35 22.91
C VAL A 204 -7.89 8.09 24.24
N ALA A 205 -7.55 7.44 25.35
CA ALA A 205 -7.49 8.09 26.65
C ALA A 205 -6.27 9.01 26.70
N GLY A 206 -6.47 10.32 26.52
CA GLY A 206 -5.41 11.32 26.60
C GLY A 206 -5.64 12.50 25.67
N ASP A 207 -5.21 13.68 26.10
CA ASP A 207 -5.33 14.95 25.37
C ASP A 207 -4.26 15.02 24.26
N ILE A 208 -4.42 14.22 23.20
CA ILE A 208 -3.58 14.34 22.00
C ILE A 208 -4.00 15.64 21.31
N SER A 209 -3.10 16.62 21.29
CA SER A 209 -3.38 17.95 20.74
C SER A 209 -3.94 17.86 19.31
N GLU A 210 -5.04 18.58 19.03
CA GLU A 210 -5.63 18.68 17.69
C GLU A 210 -4.60 19.12 16.62
N ASN A 211 -3.57 19.86 17.03
CA ASN A 211 -2.50 20.34 16.17
C ASN A 211 -1.61 19.22 15.59
N LEU A 212 -1.64 18.01 16.15
CA LEU A 212 -0.88 16.87 15.64
C LEU A 212 -1.77 15.84 14.92
N THR A 213 -3.08 16.05 14.92
CA THR A 213 -4.06 15.17 14.25
C THR A 213 -4.71 15.91 13.07
N TYR A 214 -5.45 16.98 13.33
CA TYR A 214 -6.26 17.69 12.33
C TYR A 214 -5.67 19.01 11.84
N GLN A 215 -4.95 19.76 12.69
CA GLN A 215 -4.50 21.13 12.37
C GLN A 215 -2.98 21.31 12.52
N PRO A 216 -2.17 20.66 11.66
CA PRO A 216 -0.71 20.78 11.71
C PRO A 216 -0.23 22.21 11.50
N ASN A 217 0.81 22.58 12.25
CA ASN A 217 1.55 23.82 12.01
C ASN A 217 2.29 23.78 10.67
N ILE A 218 2.53 24.94 10.06
CA ILE A 218 3.21 25.04 8.76
C ILE A 218 4.59 24.37 8.78
N SER A 219 5.34 24.49 9.88
CA SER A 219 6.66 23.84 10.01
C SER A 219 6.57 22.31 9.89
N VAL A 220 5.53 21.71 10.48
CA VAL A 220 5.26 20.27 10.47
C VAL A 220 4.85 19.83 9.06
N ILE A 221 4.08 20.65 8.35
CA ILE A 221 3.72 20.41 6.94
C ILE A 221 4.98 20.43 6.05
N VAL A 222 5.87 21.41 6.22
CA VAL A 222 7.11 21.51 5.44
C VAL A 222 8.03 20.31 5.71
N GLN A 223 8.15 19.87 6.96
CA GLN A 223 8.92 18.67 7.30
C GLN A 223 8.35 17.42 6.62
N ARG A 224 7.03 17.20 6.70
CA ARG A 224 6.37 16.09 6.02
C ARG A 224 6.57 16.15 4.50
N PHE A 225 6.44 17.33 3.90
CA PHE A 225 6.68 17.54 2.48
C PHE A 225 8.09 17.10 2.06
N CYS A 226 9.11 17.44 2.85
CA CYS A 226 10.49 17.01 2.57
C CYS A 226 10.63 15.48 2.61
N ILE A 227 10.07 14.82 3.63
CA ILE A 227 10.11 13.36 3.74
C ILE A 227 9.33 12.70 2.60
N ASP A 228 8.12 13.16 2.32
CA ASP A 228 7.30 12.66 1.23
C ASP A 228 8.02 12.81 -0.12
N THR A 229 8.77 13.90 -0.33
CA THR A 229 9.60 14.08 -1.54
C THR A 229 10.65 12.97 -1.66
N VAL A 230 11.40 12.71 -0.60
CA VAL A 230 12.42 11.65 -0.61
C VAL A 230 11.77 10.28 -0.79
N ARG A 231 10.66 10.01 -0.09
CA ARG A 231 9.86 8.78 -0.22
C ARG A 231 9.42 8.50 -1.64
N VAL A 232 8.91 9.53 -2.34
CA VAL A 232 8.39 9.41 -3.71
C VAL A 232 9.49 9.00 -4.69
N PHE A 233 10.66 9.62 -4.62
CA PHE A 233 11.69 9.46 -5.64
C PHE A 233 12.74 8.40 -5.33
N LEU A 234 13.09 8.19 -4.06
CA LEU A 234 14.24 7.36 -3.68
C LEU A 234 14.17 5.93 -4.24
N PRO A 235 13.07 5.15 -4.07
CA PRO A 235 13.05 3.78 -4.59
C PRO A 235 13.25 3.71 -6.11
N ARG A 236 12.67 4.67 -6.85
CA ARG A 236 12.84 4.72 -8.31
C ARG A 236 14.26 5.08 -8.72
N ILE A 237 14.89 6.02 -8.01
CA ILE A 237 16.30 6.39 -8.24
C ILE A 237 17.21 5.16 -8.03
N VAL A 238 17.00 4.41 -6.94
CA VAL A 238 17.77 3.19 -6.66
C VAL A 238 17.62 2.18 -7.79
N ILE A 239 16.39 1.87 -8.20
CA ILE A 239 16.14 0.92 -9.30
C ILE A 239 16.83 1.36 -10.60
N VAL A 240 16.75 2.65 -10.95
CA VAL A 240 17.38 3.17 -12.18
C VAL A 240 18.90 3.07 -12.11
N LEU A 241 19.50 3.40 -10.97
CA LEU A 241 20.94 3.27 -10.75
C LEU A 241 21.39 1.80 -10.83
N GLU A 242 20.67 0.88 -10.19
CA GLU A 242 20.97 -0.55 -10.23
C GLU A 242 20.82 -1.12 -11.64
N ILE A 243 19.79 -0.72 -12.40
CA ILE A 243 19.63 -1.10 -13.81
C ILE A 243 20.79 -0.55 -14.64
N GLY A 244 21.17 0.72 -14.47
CA GLY A 244 22.28 1.33 -15.20
C GLY A 244 23.62 0.62 -14.91
N ILE A 245 23.87 0.26 -13.66
CA ILE A 245 25.03 -0.56 -13.26
C ILE A 245 24.96 -1.94 -13.90
N ALA A 246 23.80 -2.61 -13.87
CA ALA A 246 23.64 -3.94 -14.45
C ALA A 246 23.84 -3.93 -15.96
N THR A 247 23.37 -2.90 -16.68
CA THR A 247 23.58 -2.76 -18.13
C THR A 247 25.04 -2.51 -18.47
N GLN A 248 25.75 -1.68 -17.69
CA GLN A 248 27.19 -1.44 -17.87
C GLN A 248 28.02 -2.73 -17.67
N ILE A 249 27.69 -3.52 -16.65
CA ILE A 249 28.34 -4.83 -16.44
C ILE A 249 28.02 -5.78 -17.60
N PHE A 250 26.76 -5.82 -18.04
CA PHE A 250 26.35 -6.67 -19.15
C PHE A 250 27.09 -6.32 -20.44
N GLU A 251 27.27 -5.03 -20.74
CA GLU A 251 28.02 -4.55 -21.90
C GLU A 251 29.49 -4.99 -21.83
N GLN A 252 30.17 -4.76 -20.70
CA GLN A 252 31.56 -5.21 -20.50
C GLN A 252 31.72 -6.73 -20.62
N LEU A 253 30.74 -7.50 -20.14
CA LEU A 253 30.73 -8.96 -20.30
C LEU A 253 30.54 -9.34 -21.78
N ASN A 254 29.66 -8.65 -22.50
CA ASN A 254 29.42 -8.91 -23.91
C ASN A 254 30.60 -8.50 -24.81
N GLU A 255 31.40 -7.51 -24.42
CA GLU A 255 32.64 -7.15 -25.10
C GLU A 255 33.78 -8.16 -24.84
N SER A 256 33.86 -8.69 -23.62
CA SER A 256 34.94 -9.59 -23.21
C SER A 256 34.65 -11.07 -23.46
N ALA A 257 33.38 -11.47 -23.52
CA ALA A 257 32.90 -12.81 -23.82
C ALA A 257 31.97 -12.79 -25.05
N ASP A 258 31.08 -13.79 -25.18
CA ASP A 258 30.03 -13.79 -26.19
C ASP A 258 28.66 -13.44 -25.59
N PHE A 259 27.74 -13.00 -26.45
CA PHE A 259 26.38 -12.63 -26.05
C PHE A 259 25.64 -13.77 -25.33
N GLY A 260 25.89 -15.03 -25.75
CA GLY A 260 25.26 -16.20 -25.13
C GLY A 260 25.64 -16.36 -23.67
N TYR A 261 26.92 -16.23 -23.34
CA TYR A 261 27.42 -16.26 -21.97
C TYR A 261 26.90 -15.08 -21.15
N SER A 262 26.93 -13.86 -21.70
CA SER A 262 26.40 -12.68 -21.01
C SER A 262 24.91 -12.82 -20.68
N LEU A 263 24.11 -13.36 -21.62
CA LEU A 263 22.70 -13.63 -21.41
C LEU A 263 22.46 -14.71 -20.33
N PHE A 264 23.29 -15.75 -20.29
CA PHE A 264 23.22 -16.79 -19.26
C PHE A 264 23.45 -16.24 -17.84
N LEU A 265 24.28 -15.20 -17.70
CA LEU A 265 24.58 -14.57 -16.41
C LEU A 265 23.52 -13.54 -15.94
N VAL A 266 22.55 -13.16 -16.77
CA VAL A 266 21.54 -12.13 -16.42
C VAL A 266 20.79 -12.43 -15.11
N PRO A 267 20.33 -13.66 -14.83
CA PRO A 267 19.70 -13.95 -13.53
C PRO A 267 20.63 -13.71 -12.35
N LEU A 268 21.93 -14.05 -12.48
CA LEU A 268 22.92 -13.82 -11.43
C LEU A 268 23.15 -12.31 -11.24
N LEU A 269 23.26 -11.54 -12.33
CA LEU A 269 23.38 -10.08 -12.28
C LEU A 269 22.16 -9.44 -11.61
N TYR A 270 20.95 -9.92 -11.92
CA TYR A 270 19.73 -9.47 -11.27
C TYR A 270 19.80 -9.64 -9.74
N PHE A 271 20.17 -10.83 -9.27
CA PHE A 271 20.29 -11.06 -7.82
C PHE A 271 21.42 -10.24 -7.19
N ALA A 272 22.58 -10.18 -7.83
CA ALA A 272 23.78 -9.54 -7.28
C ALA A 272 23.69 -8.00 -7.25
N ILE A 273 23.02 -7.39 -8.22
CA ILE A 273 22.98 -5.93 -8.38
C ILE A 273 21.65 -5.33 -7.95
N LEU A 274 20.51 -5.99 -8.23
CA LEU A 274 19.19 -5.46 -7.88
C LEU A 274 18.68 -6.08 -6.58
N ALA A 275 18.38 -7.38 -6.58
CA ALA A 275 17.56 -7.99 -5.52
C ALA A 275 18.23 -7.97 -4.12
N ILE A 276 19.49 -8.41 -4.02
CA ILE A 276 20.21 -8.48 -2.74
C ILE A 276 20.56 -7.08 -2.23
N PRO A 277 21.19 -6.17 -3.01
CA PRO A 277 21.52 -4.83 -2.53
C PRO A 277 20.31 -4.02 -2.09
N SER A 278 19.21 -4.04 -2.86
CA SER A 278 17.97 -3.38 -2.49
C SER A 278 17.38 -3.91 -1.18
N THR A 279 17.42 -5.23 -0.97
CA THR A 279 16.95 -5.82 0.31
C THR A 279 17.84 -5.39 1.48
N LEU A 280 19.16 -5.41 1.29
CA LEU A 280 20.11 -4.96 2.31
C LEU A 280 19.94 -3.47 2.64
N LEU A 281 19.67 -2.63 1.64
CA LEU A 281 19.35 -1.23 1.81
C LEU A 281 18.09 -1.06 2.68
N CYS A 282 17.01 -1.79 2.40
CA CYS A 282 15.79 -1.75 3.21
C CYS A 282 16.05 -2.18 4.66
N ILE A 283 16.83 -3.24 4.87
CA ILE A 283 17.23 -3.69 6.23
C ILE A 283 18.00 -2.56 6.94
N ALA A 284 18.98 -1.95 6.28
CA ALA A 284 19.75 -0.85 6.84
C ALA A 284 18.88 0.35 7.18
N LEU A 285 17.99 0.79 6.27
CA LEU A 285 17.07 1.91 6.50
C LEU A 285 16.15 1.64 7.68
N LYS A 286 15.59 0.44 7.80
CA LYS A 286 14.75 0.05 8.93
C LYS A 286 15.49 0.22 10.26
N TRP A 287 16.71 -0.29 10.37
CA TRP A 287 17.47 -0.25 11.63
C TRP A 287 18.07 1.13 11.94
N LEU A 288 18.46 1.90 10.92
CA LEU A 288 19.06 3.23 11.09
C LEU A 288 18.03 4.32 11.38
N LEU A 289 16.87 4.28 10.72
CA LEU A 289 15.86 5.34 10.82
C LEU A 289 14.82 5.09 11.89
N VAL A 290 14.36 3.83 12.04
CA VAL A 290 13.27 3.48 12.95
C VAL A 290 13.77 2.68 14.15
N GLY A 291 14.72 1.77 13.93
CA GLY A 291 15.23 0.89 14.97
C GLY A 291 14.25 -0.25 15.27
N LYS A 292 13.83 -0.38 16.54
CA LYS A 292 12.90 -1.42 16.99
C LYS A 292 11.50 -0.84 17.19
N TYR A 293 10.52 -1.37 16.47
CA TYR A 293 9.10 -1.03 16.68
C TYR A 293 8.62 -1.43 18.07
N ARG A 294 7.77 -0.61 18.69
CA ARG A 294 7.20 -0.83 20.04
C ARG A 294 5.73 -0.42 20.08
N THR A 295 4.90 -1.20 20.75
CA THR A 295 3.48 -0.87 21.02
C THR A 295 3.37 0.56 21.57
N ASN A 296 2.70 1.44 20.83
CA ASN A 296 2.53 2.84 21.20
C ASN A 296 1.45 3.53 20.34
N TYR A 297 1.09 4.75 20.70
CA TYR A 297 0.18 5.63 19.98
C TYR A 297 0.93 6.83 19.41
N TYR A 298 0.89 6.99 18.08
CA TYR A 298 1.53 8.13 17.41
C TYR A 298 0.49 8.95 16.65
N PRO A 299 0.45 10.28 16.84
CA PRO A 299 -0.42 11.11 16.01
C PRO A 299 0.09 11.13 14.57
N LEU A 300 -0.83 11.29 13.61
CA LEU A 300 -0.55 11.28 12.17
C LEU A 300 0.58 12.24 11.77
N TRP A 301 0.62 13.43 12.38
CA TRP A 301 1.65 14.43 12.09
C TRP A 301 2.86 14.29 13.00
N SER A 302 3.36 13.06 13.13
CA SER A 302 4.59 12.76 13.87
C SER A 302 5.69 12.24 12.96
N TRP A 303 6.92 12.61 13.31
CA TRP A 303 8.12 12.18 12.61
C TRP A 303 8.23 10.65 12.51
N PHE A 304 7.82 9.95 13.57
CA PHE A 304 7.84 8.50 13.62
C PHE A 304 6.94 7.87 12.55
N VAL A 305 5.70 8.34 12.39
CA VAL A 305 4.75 7.83 11.39
C VAL A 305 5.34 8.00 9.99
N TRP A 306 5.89 9.17 9.67
CA TRP A 306 6.41 9.43 8.33
C TRP A 306 7.68 8.61 8.01
N LEU A 307 8.55 8.39 8.99
CA LEU A 307 9.69 7.50 8.83
C LEU A 307 9.27 6.03 8.69
N SER A 308 8.27 5.60 9.47
CA SER A 308 7.69 4.25 9.37
C SER A 308 7.13 4.03 7.96
N ASP A 309 6.27 4.94 7.49
CA ASP A 309 5.68 4.89 6.15
C ASP A 309 6.75 4.93 5.04
N PHE A 310 7.81 5.74 5.22
CA PHE A 310 8.94 5.77 4.30
C PHE A 310 9.66 4.41 4.21
N VAL A 311 9.92 3.77 5.36
CA VAL A 311 10.55 2.44 5.40
C VAL A 311 9.64 1.39 4.77
N THR A 312 8.34 1.41 5.09
CA THR A 312 7.35 0.46 4.54
C THR A 312 7.27 0.55 3.02
N VAL A 313 7.07 1.75 2.46
CA VAL A 313 6.98 1.94 1.02
C VAL A 313 8.30 1.62 0.30
N THR A 314 9.44 1.93 0.92
CA THR A 314 10.74 1.57 0.35
C THR A 314 10.93 0.05 0.35
N PHE A 315 10.52 -0.63 1.42
CA PHE A 315 10.51 -2.09 1.51
C PHE A 315 9.62 -2.71 0.43
N GLU A 316 8.40 -2.23 0.24
CA GLU A 316 7.45 -2.72 -0.76
C GLU A 316 8.03 -2.63 -2.19
N GLN A 317 8.63 -1.49 -2.54
CA GLN A 317 9.12 -1.27 -3.90
C GLN A 317 10.47 -1.94 -4.19
N LEU A 318 11.34 -2.05 -3.19
CA LEU A 318 12.69 -2.57 -3.35
C LEU A 318 12.78 -4.03 -2.91
N ALA A 319 12.78 -4.29 -1.59
CA ALA A 319 12.95 -5.64 -1.07
C ALA A 319 11.83 -6.59 -1.53
N ALA A 320 10.58 -6.20 -1.32
CA ALA A 320 9.42 -7.00 -1.69
C ALA A 320 9.35 -7.23 -3.21
N GLY A 321 9.31 -6.14 -3.98
CA GLY A 321 9.20 -6.21 -5.44
C GLY A 321 10.37 -6.87 -6.17
N LEU A 322 11.60 -6.75 -5.67
CA LEU A 322 12.79 -7.29 -6.35
C LEU A 322 13.24 -8.66 -5.82
N LEU A 323 12.93 -9.01 -4.57
CA LEU A 323 13.39 -10.27 -3.97
C LEU A 323 12.26 -11.08 -3.32
N LEU A 324 11.57 -10.53 -2.32
CA LEU A 324 10.77 -11.38 -1.43
C LEU A 324 9.56 -12.02 -2.12
N GLU A 325 9.00 -11.42 -3.17
CA GLU A 325 7.93 -12.06 -3.97
C GLU A 325 8.38 -13.42 -4.53
N PHE A 326 9.64 -13.56 -4.95
CA PHE A 326 10.20 -14.84 -5.40
C PHE A 326 10.50 -15.82 -4.25
N LEU A 327 10.62 -15.32 -3.01
CA LEU A 327 10.92 -16.13 -1.85
C LEU A 327 9.66 -16.66 -1.14
N ARG A 328 8.49 -16.11 -1.41
CA ARG A 328 7.21 -16.53 -0.80
C ARG A 328 7.00 -18.04 -0.97
N GLY A 329 6.56 -18.68 0.11
CA GLY A 329 6.33 -20.12 0.16
C GLY A 329 7.60 -20.99 0.18
N THR A 330 8.80 -20.39 0.11
CA THR A 330 10.08 -21.11 0.21
C THR A 330 10.65 -21.05 1.63
N PHE A 331 11.67 -21.87 1.91
CA PHE A 331 12.37 -21.83 3.19
C PHE A 331 13.21 -20.56 3.41
N LEU A 332 13.45 -19.77 2.35
CA LEU A 332 14.33 -18.58 2.38
C LEU A 332 13.64 -17.31 2.90
N ILE A 333 12.31 -17.22 2.83
CA ILE A 333 11.59 -16.01 3.25
C ILE A 333 11.76 -15.72 4.75
N ALA A 334 11.71 -16.75 5.59
CA ALA A 334 11.76 -16.60 7.04
C ALA A 334 13.09 -16.00 7.52
N PRO A 335 14.28 -16.50 7.09
CA PRO A 335 15.56 -15.83 7.37
C PRO A 335 15.58 -14.34 7.01
N VAL A 336 15.07 -13.97 5.83
CA VAL A 336 15.07 -12.57 5.37
C VAL A 336 14.15 -11.71 6.24
N LEU A 337 12.92 -12.15 6.53
CA LEU A 337 12.00 -11.42 7.41
C LEU A 337 12.53 -11.27 8.85
N ARG A 338 13.31 -12.24 9.35
CA ARG A 338 14.01 -12.10 10.65
C ARG A 338 15.04 -10.97 10.63
N CYS A 339 15.72 -10.72 9.51
CA CYS A 339 16.64 -9.58 9.39
C CYS A 339 15.92 -8.23 9.55
N PHE A 340 14.64 -8.16 9.18
CA PHE A 340 13.79 -6.99 9.43
C PHE A 340 13.28 -6.91 10.86
N GLY A 341 13.29 -8.00 11.63
CA GLY A 341 12.92 -8.03 13.05
C GLY A 341 11.75 -8.95 13.40
N VAL A 342 11.13 -9.60 12.41
CA VAL A 342 10.03 -10.55 12.66
C VAL A 342 10.53 -11.75 13.45
N ARG A 343 9.81 -12.15 14.50
CA ARG A 343 10.14 -13.36 15.26
C ARG A 343 9.37 -14.53 14.67
N ILE A 344 10.07 -15.47 14.04
CA ILE A 344 9.48 -16.61 13.36
C ILE A 344 9.96 -17.92 14.04
N GLY A 345 9.13 -18.95 14.12
CA GLY A 345 9.54 -20.27 14.60
C GLY A 345 10.16 -21.13 13.50
N GLN A 346 10.25 -22.42 13.76
CA GLN A 346 10.75 -23.41 12.79
C GLN A 346 9.61 -23.97 11.93
N TYR A 347 9.96 -24.48 10.74
CA TYR A 347 9.04 -25.20 9.84
C TYR A 347 7.76 -24.42 9.46
N CYS A 348 7.84 -23.10 9.37
CA CYS A 348 6.72 -22.25 8.95
C CYS A 348 6.62 -22.21 7.43
N TYR A 349 5.40 -22.24 6.91
CA TYR A 349 5.09 -21.91 5.53
C TYR A 349 4.56 -20.48 5.47
N ILE A 350 5.29 -19.57 4.83
CA ILE A 350 4.95 -18.15 4.76
C ILE A 350 4.81 -17.76 3.29
N ASN A 351 3.57 -17.63 2.83
CA ASN A 351 3.23 -17.24 1.47
C ASN A 351 2.70 -15.80 1.40
N THR A 352 3.15 -14.93 2.29
CA THR A 352 2.81 -13.50 2.32
C THR A 352 4.02 -12.65 2.66
N ILE A 353 3.96 -11.39 2.25
CA ILE A 353 4.91 -10.32 2.62
C ILE A 353 4.19 -9.08 3.17
N GLU A 354 2.86 -9.17 3.35
CA GLU A 354 1.98 -8.12 3.89
C GLU A 354 2.16 -8.02 5.42
N ILE A 355 3.33 -7.51 5.81
CA ILE A 355 3.86 -7.50 7.18
C ILE A 355 4.38 -6.08 7.46
N THR A 356 3.72 -5.38 8.37
CA THR A 356 4.12 -4.03 8.81
C THR A 356 4.70 -4.05 10.22
N GLU A 357 5.57 -3.08 10.53
CA GLU A 357 6.22 -2.93 11.84
C GLU A 357 6.78 -4.22 12.42
N PHE A 358 7.68 -4.83 11.63
CA PHE A 358 8.27 -6.17 11.75
C PHE A 358 8.49 -6.70 13.18
N ASP A 359 9.03 -5.88 14.10
CA ASP A 359 9.39 -6.30 15.46
C ASP A 359 8.19 -6.64 16.37
N LEU A 360 6.98 -6.27 15.93
CA LEU A 360 5.72 -6.50 16.63
C LEU A 360 5.05 -7.82 16.26
N ILE A 361 5.63 -8.58 15.33
CA ILE A 361 5.06 -9.84 14.85
C ILE A 361 5.82 -11.00 15.46
N ASN A 362 5.07 -11.85 16.17
CA ASN A 362 5.55 -13.10 16.75
C ASN A 362 4.82 -14.28 16.09
N ILE A 363 5.57 -15.17 15.45
CA ILE A 363 5.10 -16.36 14.76
C ILE A 363 5.79 -17.57 15.40
N GLY A 364 5.00 -18.53 15.89
CA GLY A 364 5.44 -19.79 16.49
C GLY A 364 5.98 -20.80 15.47
N ASN A 365 6.07 -22.06 15.88
CA ASN A 365 6.54 -23.17 15.04
C ASN A 365 5.41 -23.76 14.20
N GLN A 366 5.72 -24.26 13.00
CA GLN A 366 4.76 -24.96 12.13
C GLN A 366 3.54 -24.11 11.76
N VAL A 367 3.70 -22.78 11.73
CA VAL A 367 2.64 -21.86 11.32
C VAL A 367 2.51 -21.84 9.81
N VAL A 368 1.27 -21.76 9.34
CA VAL A 368 0.94 -21.62 7.91
C VAL A 368 0.28 -20.27 7.70
N LEU A 369 0.92 -19.39 6.92
CA LEU A 369 0.35 -18.13 6.44
C LEU A 369 0.18 -18.25 4.92
N ASP A 370 -1.06 -18.26 4.46
CA ASP A 370 -1.39 -18.41 3.04
C ASP A 370 -1.25 -17.09 2.25
N ALA A 371 -1.45 -17.13 0.94
CA ALA A 371 -1.36 -15.95 0.09
C ALA A 371 -2.39 -14.87 0.47
N GLY A 372 -1.93 -13.61 0.43
CA GLY A 372 -2.75 -12.44 0.72
C GLY A 372 -3.07 -12.25 2.21
N THR A 373 -2.58 -13.10 3.11
CA THR A 373 -2.79 -12.87 4.55
C THR A 373 -2.05 -11.61 4.98
N GLU A 374 -2.70 -10.74 5.75
CA GLU A 374 -2.12 -9.47 6.19
C GLU A 374 -2.03 -9.41 7.71
N LEU A 375 -0.84 -9.10 8.21
CA LEU A 375 -0.55 -8.91 9.63
C LEU A 375 -0.45 -7.41 9.91
N GLN A 376 -1.61 -6.78 10.07
CA GLN A 376 -1.74 -5.34 10.22
C GLN A 376 -1.52 -4.92 11.68
N THR A 377 -0.30 -4.53 12.00
CA THR A 377 0.14 -4.20 13.38
C THR A 377 -0.24 -2.80 13.84
N HIS A 378 -0.81 -1.96 12.96
CA HIS A 378 -1.39 -0.68 13.35
C HIS A 378 -2.74 -0.38 12.69
N LEU A 379 -3.53 0.50 13.32
CA LEU A 379 -4.73 1.10 12.74
C LEU A 379 -4.68 2.61 12.94
N PHE A 380 -5.14 3.38 11.96
CA PHE A 380 -5.46 4.78 12.17
C PHE A 380 -6.88 4.90 12.70
N GLU A 381 -7.04 5.51 13.86
CA GLU A 381 -8.34 5.89 14.40
C GLU A 381 -8.22 7.34 14.87
N ASP A 382 -9.07 8.23 14.36
CA ASP A 382 -9.01 9.68 14.66
C ASP A 382 -7.63 10.28 14.36
N ARG A 383 -6.98 9.79 13.29
CA ARG A 383 -5.63 10.22 12.88
C ARG A 383 -4.56 9.95 13.94
N VAL A 384 -4.75 8.93 14.75
CA VAL A 384 -3.74 8.37 15.64
C VAL A 384 -3.44 6.95 15.18
N MET A 385 -2.17 6.70 14.85
CA MET A 385 -1.64 5.37 14.59
C MET A 385 -1.58 4.60 15.92
N LYS A 386 -2.49 3.63 16.07
CA LYS A 386 -2.56 2.72 17.21
C LYS A 386 -1.83 1.43 16.86
N MET A 387 -0.62 1.27 17.39
CA MET A 387 0.28 0.18 17.01
C MET A 387 0.44 -0.82 18.16
N ALA A 388 0.32 -2.11 17.88
CA ALA A 388 0.44 -3.17 18.88
C ALA A 388 0.89 -4.52 18.28
N GLU A 389 1.34 -5.42 19.15
CA GLU A 389 1.84 -6.75 18.75
C GLU A 389 0.75 -7.65 18.16
N ILE A 390 1.15 -8.53 17.24
CA ILE A 390 0.37 -9.66 16.73
C ILE A 390 1.10 -10.94 17.09
N SER A 391 0.37 -11.91 17.64
CA SER A 391 0.94 -13.19 18.08
C SER A 391 0.23 -14.37 17.44
N ILE A 392 0.99 -15.22 16.77
CA ILE A 392 0.52 -16.45 16.14
C ILE A 392 1.28 -17.59 16.78
N GLU A 393 0.58 -18.43 17.55
CA GLU A 393 1.18 -19.54 18.29
C GLU A 393 1.41 -20.77 17.40
N ASP A 394 2.01 -21.80 17.97
CA ASP A 394 2.45 -23.00 17.24
C ASP A 394 1.29 -23.71 16.51
N GLN A 395 1.57 -24.23 15.32
CA GLN A 395 0.65 -25.01 14.47
C GLN A 395 -0.61 -24.24 14.02
N ALA A 396 -0.65 -22.92 14.23
CA ALA A 396 -1.78 -22.11 13.83
C ALA A 396 -1.78 -21.82 12.32
N ASN A 397 -2.96 -21.57 11.75
CA ASN A 397 -3.15 -21.38 10.32
C ASN A 397 -3.97 -20.12 10.01
N LEU A 398 -3.43 -19.24 9.17
CA LEU A 398 -4.15 -18.14 8.52
C LEU A 398 -4.37 -18.51 7.05
N ALA A 399 -5.64 -18.70 6.68
CA ALA A 399 -6.01 -19.01 5.30
C ALA A 399 -6.04 -17.76 4.40
N TYR A 400 -6.15 -18.01 3.10
CA TYR A 400 -6.09 -17.01 2.03
C TYR A 400 -6.81 -15.69 2.34
N SER A 401 -6.08 -14.58 2.20
CA SER A 401 -6.60 -13.22 2.38
C SER A 401 -7.28 -12.93 3.72
N ALA A 402 -6.95 -13.70 4.77
CA ALA A 402 -7.37 -13.39 6.13
C ALA A 402 -6.45 -12.34 6.77
N ARG A 403 -7.00 -11.52 7.67
CA ARG A 403 -6.28 -10.39 8.29
C ARG A 403 -6.36 -10.44 9.81
N MET A 404 -5.25 -10.06 10.45
CA MET A 404 -5.18 -9.85 11.89
C MET A 404 -4.90 -8.37 12.18
N LEU A 405 -5.71 -7.78 13.05
CA LEU A 405 -5.57 -6.39 13.51
C LEU A 405 -4.65 -6.29 14.74
N PRO A 406 -4.30 -5.09 15.24
CA PRO A 406 -3.36 -4.95 16.34
C PRO A 406 -3.84 -5.61 17.64
N ASN A 407 -2.89 -6.06 18.47
CA ASN A 407 -3.15 -6.71 19.77
C ASN A 407 -3.95 -8.01 19.65
N THR A 408 -3.86 -8.71 18.53
CA THR A 408 -4.58 -9.98 18.31
C THR A 408 -3.70 -11.19 18.55
N ARG A 409 -4.36 -12.31 18.86
CA ARG A 409 -3.69 -13.59 19.06
C ARG A 409 -4.42 -14.74 18.38
N LEU A 410 -3.69 -15.52 17.60
CA LEU A 410 -4.13 -16.82 17.10
C LEU A 410 -3.46 -17.92 17.94
N SER A 411 -4.22 -18.62 18.79
CA SER A 411 -3.66 -19.61 19.71
C SER A 411 -3.27 -20.92 19.02
N THR A 412 -2.57 -21.76 19.77
CA THR A 412 -1.98 -23.01 19.30
C THR A 412 -2.99 -23.88 18.55
N ALA A 413 -2.60 -24.35 17.36
CA ALA A 413 -3.40 -25.21 16.47
C ALA A 413 -4.79 -24.65 16.10
N SER A 414 -4.99 -23.33 16.19
CA SER A 414 -6.23 -22.70 15.73
C SER A 414 -6.16 -22.28 14.26
N LYS A 415 -7.33 -22.13 13.64
CA LYS A 415 -7.45 -21.87 12.21
C LYS A 415 -8.35 -20.67 11.96
N LEU A 416 -7.87 -19.75 11.13
CA LEU A 416 -8.65 -18.63 10.61
C LEU A 416 -8.94 -18.88 9.13
N GLY A 417 -10.23 -18.95 8.78
CA GLY A 417 -10.70 -19.21 7.42
C GLY A 417 -10.46 -18.04 6.46
N PRO A 418 -10.61 -18.28 5.15
CA PRO A 418 -10.29 -17.28 4.13
C PRO A 418 -11.18 -16.05 4.24
N LEU A 419 -10.64 -14.88 3.87
CA LEU A 419 -11.33 -13.58 3.88
C LEU A 419 -11.91 -13.18 5.26
N SER A 420 -11.32 -13.71 6.34
CA SER A 420 -11.75 -13.40 7.71
C SER A 420 -10.91 -12.29 8.33
N LEU A 421 -11.47 -11.61 9.32
CA LEU A 421 -10.81 -10.52 10.03
C LEU A 421 -10.87 -10.78 11.54
N VAL A 422 -9.70 -10.95 12.16
CA VAL A 422 -9.59 -10.97 13.64
C VAL A 422 -9.54 -9.51 14.10
N ILE A 423 -10.55 -9.09 14.86
CA ILE A 423 -10.69 -7.69 15.26
C ILE A 423 -9.68 -7.32 16.34
N LYS A 424 -9.39 -6.03 16.50
CA LYS A 424 -8.41 -5.54 17.48
C LYS A 424 -8.65 -6.15 18.87
N GLY A 425 -7.60 -6.70 19.48
CA GLY A 425 -7.67 -7.29 20.83
C GLY A 425 -8.27 -8.70 20.92
N GLU A 426 -8.78 -9.25 19.82
CA GLU A 426 -9.42 -10.57 19.81
C GLU A 426 -8.40 -11.71 19.91
N VAL A 427 -8.77 -12.74 20.67
CA VAL A 427 -7.97 -13.96 20.87
C VAL A 427 -8.78 -15.15 20.37
N ILE A 428 -8.22 -15.86 19.39
CA ILE A 428 -8.80 -17.09 18.88
C ILE A 428 -8.39 -18.26 19.77
N PRO A 429 -9.32 -19.03 20.35
CA PRO A 429 -8.98 -20.13 21.25
C PRO A 429 -8.18 -21.25 20.58
N PRO A 430 -7.36 -22.01 21.33
CA PRO A 430 -6.57 -23.11 20.77
C PRO A 430 -7.46 -24.22 20.20
N GLN A 431 -6.99 -24.91 19.16
CA GLN A 431 -7.67 -26.05 18.53
C GLN A 431 -9.09 -25.75 18.01
N THR A 432 -9.39 -24.49 17.70
CA THR A 432 -10.68 -24.08 17.12
C THR A 432 -10.52 -23.51 15.73
N SER A 433 -11.59 -23.53 14.93
CA SER A 433 -11.62 -22.93 13.59
C SER A 433 -12.63 -21.79 13.57
N TRP A 434 -12.28 -20.67 12.93
CA TRP A 434 -13.12 -19.47 12.88
C TRP A 434 -13.13 -18.86 11.48
N GLN A 435 -14.25 -18.28 11.07
CA GLN A 435 -14.37 -17.63 9.77
C GLN A 435 -15.36 -16.45 9.79
N GLY A 436 -15.08 -15.44 8.97
CA GLY A 436 -16.00 -14.35 8.64
C GLY A 436 -15.61 -13.00 9.22
N ILE A 437 -16.49 -12.01 9.03
CA ILE A 437 -16.40 -10.67 9.62
C ILE A 437 -17.82 -10.26 10.07
N PRO A 438 -18.20 -10.46 11.34
CA PRO A 438 -17.35 -10.91 12.44
C PRO A 438 -17.03 -12.40 12.32
N ILE A 439 -15.91 -12.84 12.89
CA ILE A 439 -15.58 -14.25 12.91
C ILE A 439 -16.59 -15.04 13.75
N ARG A 440 -16.87 -16.26 13.31
CA ARG A 440 -17.70 -17.23 14.03
C ARG A 440 -17.03 -18.60 13.99
N HIS A 441 -17.30 -19.40 15.00
CA HIS A 441 -16.80 -20.77 15.05
C HIS A 441 -17.25 -21.54 13.79
N SER A 442 -16.27 -22.07 13.06
CA SER A 442 -16.47 -22.99 11.94
C SER A 442 -16.21 -24.40 12.43
N THR A 443 -17.07 -25.33 12.04
CA THR A 443 -16.90 -26.76 12.32
C THR A 443 -15.69 -27.34 11.61
#